data_AF-A0A2J6X7A4-F1
#
_entry.id   AF-A0A2J6X7A4-F1
#
_cell.length_a   1.000
_cell.length_b   1.000
_cell.length_c   1.000
_cell.angle_alpha   90.00
_cell.angle_beta   90.00
_cell.angle_gamma   90.00
#
_symmetry.space_group_name_H-M   'P 1'
#
loop_
_entity.id
_entity.type
_entity.pdbx_description
1 polymer ?
#
loop_
_entity_poly.entity_id
_entity_poly.type
_entity_poly.pdbx_seq_one_letter_code
_entity_poly.pdbx_strand_id
1 'polypeptide(L)'
;MHQNKHLIRTSQPVRIRPIALPVEHGGWGFLAAPIVLGLWLAPSMAGFWLSLAGFGAFLTRQPLKIAFGDYRRRKRYPRTVIAERFVVGYSTIAFIGLGLAIVNAAAPFWLPIALAAPFAISQLFFDLRKESRALAAELCGAVAISALVAAIMMADGWSFPPAMLAWLLLAMQA
;
A
#
# COMPACT_ATOMS: atom_id res chain seq x y z
N MET A 1 -22.76 38.33 -41.73
CA MET A 1 -22.56 38.57 -40.28
C MET A 1 -22.46 37.20 -39.59
N HIS A 2 -21.30 36.53 -39.69
CA HIS A 2 -21.10 35.18 -39.13
C HIS A 2 -20.46 35.30 -37.74
N GLN A 3 -21.23 35.04 -36.68
CA GLN A 3 -20.72 35.02 -35.31
C GLN A 3 -19.92 33.73 -35.06
N ASN A 4 -18.63 33.92 -34.76
CA ASN A 4 -17.66 32.91 -34.41
C ASN A 4 -17.95 32.42 -32.97
N LYS A 5 -18.44 31.17 -32.82
CA LYS A 5 -18.64 30.55 -31.51
C LYS A 5 -17.29 30.14 -30.93
N HIS A 6 -16.77 30.94 -30.00
CA HIS A 6 -15.66 30.54 -29.15
C HIS A 6 -16.08 29.31 -28.31
N LEU A 7 -15.57 28.13 -28.68
CA LEU A 7 -15.66 26.92 -27.86
C LEU A 7 -14.81 27.13 -26.60
N ILE A 8 -15.44 27.58 -25.52
CA ILE A 8 -14.86 27.51 -24.17
C ILE A 8 -14.70 26.02 -23.86
N ARG A 9 -13.48 25.48 -23.96
CA ARG A 9 -13.14 24.17 -23.43
C ARG A 9 -13.26 24.25 -21.91
N THR A 10 -14.42 23.87 -21.38
CA THR A 10 -14.59 23.66 -19.95
C THR A 10 -13.66 22.53 -19.52
N SER A 11 -12.64 22.88 -18.74
CA SER A 11 -11.75 21.93 -18.07
C SER A 11 -12.60 21.01 -17.21
N GLN A 12 -12.89 19.80 -17.70
CA GLN A 12 -13.65 18.80 -16.95
C GLN A 12 -13.00 18.60 -15.57
N PRO A 13 -13.74 18.75 -14.45
CA PRO A 13 -13.16 18.61 -13.12
C PRO A 13 -12.63 17.18 -12.97
N VAL A 14 -11.33 17.07 -12.68
CA VAL A 14 -10.67 15.78 -12.49
C VAL A 14 -11.31 15.10 -11.29
N ARG A 15 -11.97 13.95 -11.51
CA ARG A 15 -12.54 13.15 -10.42
C ARG A 15 -11.39 12.60 -9.57
N ILE A 16 -11.30 13.10 -8.34
CA ILE A 16 -10.18 12.87 -7.42
C ILE A 16 -10.31 11.50 -6.72
N ARG A 17 -11.54 11.06 -6.42
CA ARG A 17 -11.84 9.80 -5.71
C ARG A 17 -11.24 8.54 -6.37
N PRO A 18 -11.36 8.31 -7.70
CA PRO A 18 -10.76 7.14 -8.36
C PRO A 18 -9.23 7.17 -8.41
N ILE A 19 -8.62 8.32 -8.13
CA ILE A 19 -7.16 8.52 -8.13
C ILE A 19 -6.61 8.27 -6.72
N ALA A 20 -7.35 8.69 -5.69
CA ALA A 20 -6.91 8.66 -4.30
C ALA A 20 -7.21 7.33 -3.58
N LEU A 21 -8.22 6.57 -4.02
CA LEU A 21 -8.66 5.34 -3.36
C LEU A 21 -8.66 4.17 -4.35
N PRO A 22 -8.11 3.00 -3.97
CA PRO A 22 -8.24 1.79 -4.76
C PRO A 22 -9.72 1.38 -4.86
N VAL A 23 -10.18 1.16 -6.10
CA VAL A 23 -11.57 0.79 -6.42
C VAL A 23 -11.81 -0.71 -6.21
N GLU A 24 -10.77 -1.47 -5.88
CA GLU A 24 -10.84 -2.92 -5.66
C GLU A 24 -11.33 -3.21 -4.24
N HIS A 25 -12.58 -3.65 -4.10
CA HIS A 25 -13.17 -4.01 -2.81
C HIS A 25 -12.42 -5.14 -2.09
N GLY A 26 -11.74 -6.03 -2.82
CA GLY A 26 -10.97 -7.14 -2.23
C GLY A 26 -9.72 -6.71 -1.46
N GLY A 27 -9.01 -5.66 -1.92
CA GLY A 27 -7.76 -5.24 -1.30
C GLY A 27 -7.91 -4.70 0.13
N TRP A 28 -9.09 -4.17 0.46
CA TRP A 28 -9.38 -3.67 1.80
C TRP A 28 -9.48 -4.80 2.83
N GLY A 29 -10.05 -5.95 2.46
CA GLY A 29 -10.12 -7.14 3.32
C GLY A 29 -8.73 -7.71 3.59
N PHE A 30 -7.90 -7.82 2.55
CA PHE A 30 -6.52 -8.31 2.67
C PHE A 30 -5.61 -7.41 3.52
N LEU A 31 -5.87 -6.11 3.56
CA LEU A 31 -5.14 -5.19 4.44
C LEU A 31 -5.69 -5.21 5.88
N ALA A 32 -7.02 -5.23 6.03
CA ALA A 32 -7.65 -5.19 7.35
C ALA A 32 -7.35 -6.44 8.17
N ALA A 33 -7.33 -7.63 7.54
CA ALA A 33 -7.09 -8.89 8.22
C ALA A 33 -5.76 -8.93 9.03
N PRO A 34 -4.58 -8.66 8.45
CA PRO A 34 -3.32 -8.68 9.20
C PRO A 34 -3.22 -7.57 10.24
N ILE A 35 -3.82 -6.39 9.99
CA ILE A 35 -3.85 -5.29 10.94
C ILE A 35 -4.67 -5.65 12.18
N VAL A 36 -5.91 -6.08 11.96
CA VAL A 36 -6.84 -6.42 13.06
C VAL A 36 -6.30 -7.62 13.83
N LEU A 37 -5.84 -8.67 13.15
CA LEU A 37 -5.28 -9.85 13.81
C LEU A 37 -4.00 -9.49 14.59
N GLY A 38 -3.10 -8.70 14.01
CA GLY A 38 -1.85 -8.30 14.65
C GLY A 38 -2.10 -7.48 15.91
N LEU A 39 -2.97 -6.47 15.83
CA LEU A 39 -3.34 -5.63 16.97
C LEU A 39 -4.15 -6.39 18.02
N TRP A 40 -4.91 -7.41 17.62
CA TRP A 40 -5.65 -8.25 18.57
C TRP A 40 -4.71 -9.19 19.34
N LEU A 41 -3.74 -9.80 18.66
CA LEU A 41 -2.76 -10.68 19.28
C LEU A 41 -1.73 -9.91 20.13
N ALA A 42 -1.31 -8.73 19.65
CA ALA A 42 -0.23 -7.94 20.23
C ALA A 42 -0.60 -6.44 20.24
N PRO A 43 -1.50 -6.01 21.14
CA PRO A 43 -1.96 -4.63 21.22
C PRO A 43 -0.83 -3.72 21.72
N SER A 44 -0.15 -3.06 20.80
CA SER A 44 1.00 -2.21 21.10
C SER A 44 0.98 -0.89 20.33
N MET A 45 1.65 0.12 20.89
CA MET A 45 1.79 1.41 20.20
C MET A 45 2.61 1.25 18.91
N ALA A 46 3.64 0.40 18.92
CA ALA A 46 4.39 0.04 17.73
C ALA A 46 3.51 -0.63 16.67
N GLY A 47 2.63 -1.54 17.08
CA GLY A 47 1.64 -2.19 16.21
C GLY A 47 0.69 -1.19 15.55
N PHE A 48 0.21 -0.19 16.29
CA PHE A 48 -0.62 0.88 15.75
C PHE A 48 0.13 1.68 14.67
N TRP A 49 1.37 2.08 14.96
CA TRP A 49 2.20 2.82 14.01
C TRP A 49 2.57 1.99 12.77
N LEU A 50 2.82 0.68 12.93
CA LEU A 50 3.01 -0.24 11.80
C LEU A 50 1.75 -0.40 10.96
N SER A 51 0.59 -0.44 11.60
CA SER A 51 -0.70 -0.50 10.91
C SER A 51 -0.90 0.75 10.05
N LEU A 52 -0.59 1.93 10.59
CA LEU A 52 -0.62 3.18 9.83
C LEU A 52 0.42 3.19 8.71
N ALA A 53 1.60 2.62 8.94
CA ALA A 53 2.65 2.50 7.93
C ALA A 53 2.21 1.61 6.76
N GLY A 54 1.69 0.41 7.06
CA GLY A 54 1.15 -0.52 6.08
C GLY A 54 -0.04 0.06 5.32
N PHE A 55 -0.91 0.80 6.01
CA PHE A 55 -2.04 1.50 5.40
C PHE A 55 -1.59 2.58 4.41
N GLY A 56 -0.64 3.43 4.80
CA GLY A 56 -0.05 4.44 3.90
C GLY A 56 0.65 3.80 2.69
N ALA A 57 1.40 2.73 2.90
CA ALA A 57 2.06 1.99 1.82
C ALA A 57 1.04 1.38 0.84
N PHE A 58 -0.05 0.80 1.35
CA PHE A 58 -1.14 0.27 0.55
C PHE A 58 -1.81 1.35 -0.30
N LEU A 59 -2.16 2.50 0.31
CA LEU A 59 -2.77 3.61 -0.41
C LEU A 59 -1.86 4.24 -1.46
N THR A 60 -0.55 4.15 -1.29
CA THR A 60 0.45 4.68 -2.25
C THR A 60 0.44 3.92 -3.58
N ARG A 61 0.02 2.64 -3.60
CA ARG A 61 0.10 1.77 -4.79
C ARG A 61 -0.65 2.33 -6.01
N GLN A 62 -1.90 2.73 -5.82
CA GLN A 62 -2.76 3.23 -6.89
C GLN A 62 -2.24 4.53 -7.54
N PRO A 63 -1.94 5.61 -6.78
CA PRO A 63 -1.41 6.83 -7.36
C PRO A 63 0.00 6.63 -7.94
N LEU A 64 0.82 5.74 -7.38
CA LEU A 64 2.14 5.39 -7.94
C LEU A 64 2.01 4.76 -9.33
N LYS A 65 1.07 3.83 -9.51
CA LYS A 65 0.79 3.20 -10.81
C LYS A 65 0.35 4.21 -11.87
N ILE A 66 -0.48 5.18 -11.48
CA ILE A 66 -0.94 6.26 -12.37
C ILE A 66 0.23 7.17 -12.76
N ALA A 67 1.00 7.65 -11.77
CA ALA A 67 2.13 8.54 -11.99
C ALA A 67 3.21 7.89 -12.88
N PHE A 68 3.57 6.64 -12.59
CA PHE A 68 4.56 5.90 -13.37
C PHE A 68 4.07 5.57 -14.78
N GLY A 69 2.80 5.20 -14.94
CA GLY A 69 2.19 4.93 -16.24
C GLY A 69 2.20 6.15 -17.17
N ASP A 70 1.97 7.34 -16.61
CA ASP A 70 2.04 8.61 -17.33
C ASP A 70 3.50 9.00 -17.63
N TYR A 71 4.43 8.79 -16.69
CA TYR A 71 5.87 9.01 -16.90
C TYR A 71 6.45 8.15 -18.03
N ARG A 72 6.13 6.84 -18.06
CA ARG A 72 6.57 5.92 -19.12
C ARG A 72 6.07 6.33 -20.51
N ARG A 73 4.93 7.03 -20.57
CA ARG A 73 4.34 7.56 -21.82
C ARG A 73 4.92 8.94 -22.20
N ARG A 74 5.84 9.51 -21.40
CA ARG A 74 6.38 10.87 -21.53
C ARG A 74 5.29 11.94 -21.66
N LYS A 75 4.12 11.72 -21.05
CA LYS A 75 2.99 12.65 -21.07
C LYS A 75 2.66 13.09 -19.66
N ARG A 76 2.63 14.40 -19.42
CA ARG A 76 2.23 14.98 -18.14
C ARG A 76 0.79 15.45 -18.23
N TYR A 77 -0.11 14.73 -17.57
CA TYR A 77 -1.52 15.10 -17.48
C TYR A 77 -1.78 15.84 -16.15
N PRO A 78 -2.84 16.66 -16.04
CA PRO A 78 -3.23 17.28 -14.76
C PRO A 78 -3.44 16.26 -13.62
N ARG A 79 -3.90 15.04 -13.97
CA ARG A 79 -4.04 13.91 -13.02
C ARG A 79 -2.69 13.41 -12.47
N THR A 80 -1.60 13.56 -13.22
CA THR A 80 -0.26 13.08 -12.82
C THR A 80 0.25 13.90 -11.63
N VAL A 81 0.05 15.21 -11.66
CA VAL A 81 0.44 16.11 -10.54
C VAL A 81 -0.34 15.78 -9.26
N ILE A 82 -1.62 15.47 -9.40
CA ILE A 82 -2.46 15.04 -8.26
C ILE A 82 -1.98 13.69 -7.72
N ALA A 83 -1.71 12.72 -8.61
CA ALA A 83 -1.19 11.42 -8.22
C ALA A 83 0.17 11.54 -7.50
N GLU A 84 1.10 12.35 -8.02
CA GLU A 84 2.39 12.64 -7.37
C GLU A 84 2.20 13.18 -5.95
N ARG A 85 1.27 14.12 -5.74
CA ARG A 85 0.96 14.67 -4.41
C ARG A 85 0.44 13.60 -3.44
N PHE A 86 -0.43 12.70 -3.91
CA PHE A 86 -0.89 11.57 -3.09
C PHE A 86 0.21 10.58 -2.79
N VAL A 87 1.09 10.28 -3.76
CA VAL A 87 2.27 9.43 -3.52
C VAL A 87 3.12 10.03 -2.40
N VAL A 88 3.43 11.33 -2.47
CA VAL A 88 4.20 12.01 -1.42
C VAL A 88 3.45 11.95 -0.08
N GLY A 89 2.18 12.34 -0.03
CA GLY A 89 1.43 12.37 1.23
C GLY A 89 1.32 10.99 1.89
N TYR A 90 0.93 9.96 1.14
CA TYR A 90 0.80 8.60 1.67
C TYR A 90 2.15 7.97 2.01
N SER A 91 3.20 8.24 1.24
CA SER A 91 4.56 7.80 1.57
C SER A 91 5.07 8.48 2.83
N THR A 92 4.80 9.78 3.01
CA THR A 92 5.14 10.49 4.25
C THR A 92 4.43 9.88 5.46
N ILE A 93 3.13 9.58 5.35
CA ILE A 93 2.41 8.86 6.42
C ILE A 93 3.06 7.49 6.68
N ALA A 94 3.42 6.76 5.62
CA ALA A 94 4.05 5.45 5.75
C ALA A 94 5.41 5.53 6.48
N PHE A 95 6.26 6.49 6.10
CA PHE A 95 7.57 6.69 6.73
C PHE A 95 7.49 7.22 8.15
N ILE A 96 6.56 8.13 8.45
CA ILE A 96 6.33 8.60 9.82
C ILE A 96 5.83 7.43 10.69
N GLY A 97 4.85 6.66 10.21
CA GLY A 97 4.38 5.47 10.90
C GLY A 97 5.49 4.46 11.16
N LEU A 98 6.31 4.17 10.15
CA LEU A 98 7.44 3.27 10.31
C LEU A 98 8.47 3.83 11.32
N GLY A 99 8.81 5.12 11.22
CA GLY A 99 9.73 5.78 12.16
C GLY A 99 9.26 5.71 13.61
N LEU A 100 7.97 6.01 13.84
CA LEU A 100 7.38 5.94 15.17
C LEU A 100 7.25 4.49 15.66
N ALA A 101 7.00 3.53 14.78
CA ALA A 101 7.03 2.12 15.13
C ALA A 101 8.42 1.68 15.62
N ILE A 102 9.49 2.11 14.95
CA ILE A 102 10.87 1.78 15.35
C ILE A 102 11.16 2.32 16.77
N VAL A 103 10.77 3.56 17.04
CA VAL A 103 11.03 4.21 18.34
C VAL A 103 10.22 3.55 19.48
N ASN A 104 9.03 3.03 19.18
CA ASN A 104 8.13 2.43 20.17
C ASN A 104 8.21 0.90 20.24
N ALA A 105 9.01 0.24 19.41
CA ALA A 105 9.08 -1.22 19.37
C ALA A 105 9.87 -1.77 20.55
N ALA A 106 9.33 -2.83 21.16
CA ALA A 106 9.99 -3.58 22.24
C ALA A 106 11.07 -4.52 21.69
N ALA A 107 10.94 -4.99 20.46
CA ALA A 107 11.90 -5.91 19.83
C ALA A 107 12.02 -5.67 18.31
N PRO A 108 13.07 -6.22 17.66
CA PRO A 108 13.29 -6.09 16.23
C PRO A 108 12.18 -6.79 15.41
N PHE A 109 11.49 -6.03 14.55
CA PHE A 109 10.41 -6.52 13.68
C PHE A 109 10.77 -6.51 12.19
N TRP A 110 12.06 -6.40 11.87
CA TRP A 110 12.56 -6.24 10.50
C TRP A 110 12.51 -7.51 9.67
N LEU A 111 12.62 -8.67 10.32
CA LEU A 111 12.75 -9.95 9.64
C LEU A 111 11.52 -10.34 8.79
N PRO A 112 10.26 -10.22 9.29
CA PRO A 112 9.07 -10.40 8.45
C PRO A 112 9.05 -9.46 7.24
N ILE A 113 9.43 -8.19 7.43
CA ILE A 113 9.45 -7.18 6.36
C ILE A 113 10.48 -7.55 5.29
N ALA A 114 11.68 -7.98 5.71
CA ALA A 114 12.74 -8.40 4.80
C ALA A 114 12.34 -9.64 3.99
N LEU A 115 11.69 -10.61 4.61
CA LEU A 115 11.18 -11.81 3.94
C LEU A 115 10.02 -11.51 2.98
N ALA A 116 9.18 -10.51 3.30
CA ALA A 116 8.08 -10.07 2.46
C ALA A 116 8.51 -9.14 1.30
N ALA A 117 9.65 -8.48 1.42
CA ALA A 117 10.19 -7.55 0.42
C ALA A 117 10.26 -8.13 -1.01
N PRO A 118 10.78 -9.35 -1.28
CA PRO A 118 10.80 -9.90 -2.63
C PRO A 118 9.40 -10.06 -3.24
N PHE A 119 8.40 -10.41 -2.44
CA PHE A 119 7.00 -10.51 -2.89
C PHE A 119 6.40 -9.13 -3.17
N ALA A 120 6.65 -8.15 -2.28
CA ALA A 120 6.20 -6.78 -2.49
C ALA A 120 6.80 -6.16 -3.77
N ILE A 121 8.10 -6.38 -4.01
CA ILE A 121 8.81 -5.93 -5.21
C ILE A 121 8.25 -6.63 -6.45
N SER A 122 8.03 -7.95 -6.40
CA SER A 122 7.46 -8.71 -7.52
C SER A 122 6.06 -8.21 -7.87
N GLN A 123 5.19 -7.98 -6.88
CA GLN A 123 3.88 -7.41 -7.11
C GLN A 123 3.98 -6.01 -7.74
N LEU A 124 4.86 -5.14 -7.23
CA LEU A 124 5.07 -3.82 -7.81
C LEU A 124 5.52 -3.92 -9.27
N PHE A 125 6.39 -4.88 -9.60
CA PHE A 125 6.83 -5.10 -10.96
C PHE A 125 5.67 -5.49 -11.90
N PHE A 126 4.78 -6.39 -11.46
CA PHE A 126 3.57 -6.73 -12.21
C PHE A 126 2.61 -5.53 -12.35
N ASP A 127 2.45 -4.73 -11.29
CA ASP A 127 1.65 -3.50 -11.32
C ASP A 127 2.15 -2.52 -12.39
N LEU A 128 3.47 -2.35 -12.50
CA LEU A 128 4.11 -1.47 -13.49
C LEU A 128 4.00 -2.01 -14.93
N ARG A 129 3.87 -3.34 -15.09
CA ARG A 129 3.60 -4.00 -16.38
C ARG A 129 2.12 -4.00 -16.76
N LYS A 130 1.23 -3.53 -15.89
CA LYS A 130 -0.24 -3.61 -16.02
C LYS A 130 -0.79 -5.04 -16.00
N GLU A 131 -0.03 -5.96 -15.43
CA GLU A 131 -0.39 -7.36 -15.23
C GLU A 131 -0.88 -7.59 -13.79
N SER A 132 -1.50 -6.57 -13.18
CA SER A 132 -1.94 -6.62 -11.78
C SER A 132 -3.07 -7.63 -11.52
N ARG A 133 -3.67 -8.18 -12.58
CA ARG A 133 -4.69 -9.24 -12.53
C ARG A 133 -4.11 -10.64 -12.76
N ALA A 134 -2.79 -10.76 -12.88
CA ALA A 134 -2.16 -12.07 -12.93
C ALA A 134 -2.22 -12.70 -11.54
N LEU A 135 -2.57 -13.99 -11.47
CA LEU A 135 -2.63 -14.74 -10.20
C LEU A 135 -1.34 -14.60 -9.39
N ALA A 136 -0.18 -14.61 -10.06
CA ALA A 136 1.12 -14.43 -9.42
C ALA A 136 1.25 -13.05 -8.73
N ALA A 137 0.70 -11.98 -9.33
CA ALA A 137 0.72 -10.64 -8.75
C ALA A 137 -0.20 -10.55 -7.53
N GLU A 138 -1.37 -11.17 -7.59
CA GLU A 138 -2.33 -11.23 -6.49
C GLU A 138 -1.75 -12.01 -5.30
N LEU A 139 -1.18 -13.20 -5.54
CA LEU A 139 -0.52 -14.01 -4.51
C LEU A 139 0.67 -13.27 -3.88
N CYS A 140 1.57 -12.70 -4.69
CA CYS A 140 2.69 -11.92 -4.17
C CYS A 140 2.21 -10.77 -3.28
N GLY A 141 1.11 -10.11 -3.67
CA GLY A 141 0.58 -9.01 -2.90
C GLY A 141 -0.08 -9.39 -1.60
N ALA A 142 -0.86 -10.45 -1.60
CA ALA A 142 -1.49 -10.95 -0.40
C ALA A 142 -0.45 -11.49 0.60
N VAL A 143 0.56 -12.25 0.12
CA VAL A 143 1.69 -12.71 0.95
C VAL A 143 2.48 -11.53 1.52
N ALA A 144 2.73 -10.50 0.72
CA ALA A 144 3.48 -9.33 1.17
C ALA A 144 2.72 -8.51 2.23
N ILE A 145 1.42 -8.30 2.02
CA ILE A 145 0.58 -7.50 2.95
C ILE A 145 0.32 -8.28 4.24
N SER A 146 0.13 -9.61 4.17
CA SER A 146 -0.11 -10.43 5.36
C SER A 146 1.07 -10.45 6.32
N ALA A 147 2.30 -10.21 5.85
CA ALA A 147 3.51 -10.12 6.69
C ALA A 147 3.42 -9.04 7.78
N LEU A 148 2.51 -8.08 7.60
CA LEU A 148 2.26 -7.02 8.58
C LEU A 148 1.81 -7.59 9.94
N VAL A 149 1.10 -8.73 9.97
CA VAL A 149 0.71 -9.40 11.24
C VAL A 149 1.94 -9.80 12.05
N ALA A 150 2.93 -10.41 11.39
CA ALA A 150 4.15 -10.86 12.04
C ALA A 150 5.00 -9.68 12.48
N ALA A 151 5.08 -8.63 11.67
CA ALA A 151 5.79 -7.40 12.04
C ALA A 151 5.16 -6.76 13.30
N ILE A 152 3.83 -6.68 13.38
CA ILE A 152 3.12 -6.15 14.55
C ILE A 152 3.40 -7.01 15.79
N MET A 153 3.27 -8.34 15.69
CA MET A 153 3.53 -9.25 16.81
C MET A 153 4.98 -9.16 17.29
N MET A 154 5.95 -9.17 16.38
CA MET A 154 7.37 -9.07 16.75
C MET A 154 7.71 -7.70 17.32
N ALA A 155 7.06 -6.62 16.89
CA ALA A 155 7.28 -5.28 17.43
C ALA A 155 6.89 -5.16 18.91
N ASP A 156 5.93 -5.98 19.37
CA ASP A 156 5.52 -6.10 20.77
C ASP A 156 6.43 -7.04 21.58
N GLY A 157 7.34 -7.77 20.93
CA GLY A 157 8.28 -8.67 21.60
C GLY A 157 7.95 -10.16 21.49
N TRP A 158 6.97 -10.54 20.66
CA TRP A 158 6.69 -11.96 20.42
C TRP A 158 7.87 -12.66 19.75
N SER A 159 8.05 -13.93 20.10
CA SER A 159 9.07 -14.78 19.48
C SER A 159 8.80 -15.02 17.99
N PHE A 160 9.85 -15.35 17.25
CA PHE A 160 9.78 -15.54 15.80
C PHE A 160 8.77 -16.63 15.35
N PRO A 161 8.72 -17.84 15.97
CA PRO A 161 7.83 -18.91 15.49
C PRO A 161 6.33 -18.56 15.46
N PRO A 162 5.70 -18.02 16.53
CA PRO A 162 4.27 -17.69 16.49
C PRO A 162 3.97 -16.55 15.53
N ALA A 163 4.86 -15.56 15.39
CA ALA A 163 4.70 -14.48 14.43
C ALA A 163 4.71 -15.00 12.98
N MET A 164 5.66 -15.88 12.64
CA MET A 164 5.71 -16.51 11.31
C MET A 164 4.52 -17.42 11.04
N LEU A 165 4.05 -18.15 12.04
CA LEU A 165 2.85 -18.98 11.90
C LEU A 165 1.62 -18.13 11.56
N ALA A 166 1.42 -17.01 12.27
CA ALA A 166 0.32 -16.08 11.99
C ALA A 166 0.41 -15.52 10.56
N TRP A 167 1.62 -15.18 10.10
CA TRP A 167 1.84 -14.75 8.71
C TRP A 167 1.51 -15.84 7.70
N LEU A 168 2.01 -17.07 7.88
CA LEU A 168 1.74 -18.19 6.99
C LEU A 168 0.25 -18.50 6.90
N LEU A 169 -0.46 -18.53 8.02
CA LEU A 169 -1.90 -18.80 8.05
C LEU A 169 -2.70 -17.75 7.27
N LEU A 170 -2.37 -16.46 7.41
CA LEU A 170 -3.00 -15.41 6.60
C LEU A 170 -2.58 -15.48 5.13
N ALA A 171 -1.34 -15.83 4.84
CA ALA A 171 -0.85 -15.98 3.47
C ALA A 171 -1.56 -17.14 2.73
N MET A 172 -1.99 -18.19 3.43
CA MET A 172 -2.74 -19.31 2.86
C MET A 172 -4.22 -18.98 2.56
N GLN A 173 -4.76 -17.89 3.11
CA GLN A 173 -6.12 -17.43 2.81
C GLN A 173 -6.20 -16.62 1.52
N ALA A 174 -5.05 -16.29 0.93
CA ALA A 174 -4.92 -15.54 -0.32
C ALA A 174 -5.21 -16.40 -1.55
#